data_AF-A0A1Q3HUJ1-F1
#
_entry.id   AF-A0A1Q3HUJ1-F1
#
_cell.length_a   1.000
_cell.length_b   1.000
_cell.length_c   1.000
_cell.angle_alpha   90.00
_cell.angle_beta   90.00
_cell.angle_gamma   90.00
#
_symmetry.space_group_name_H-M   'P 1'
#
loop_
_entity.id
_entity.type
_entity.pdbx_description
1 polymer ?
#
loop_
_entity_poly.entity_id
_entity_poly.type
_entity_poly.pdbx_seq_one_letter_code
_entity_poly.pdbx_strand_id
1 'polypeptide(L)'
;MYGYRTALAILGLWLAACSSGVKQEDFDAELAEAVCEKYVQCGVSHDEDSCKRNQLQGLIGQRGLTQYREDFRAGRIRYDATAASACLEKIRTSTCDVYPLHARLFTPGVGMSVDCRFLFGEVEDGEPCHGSGECGARSACTSENLFSCGTCQPRRAEGMTSASPSLCEEGLVYSQSICRKPLAEGESCADSGASGHVPCEQGLICDLDTQRCRRPTAQGEACESWWSGCHWTLTCIDGTCQPPRGEGAGCTSEPRNTSPVLDLSQCQQELFCDAEPGAPGKCRELLDEGASCRDFQECDRSLYCDGYDPSSAQRGTCRRLAGQDEDCTERLCGNLLHCSETSHTCQPRRQFGEPCADEPKACVLGTTCAQGTCGGSDSSCHP
;
A
#
# COMPACT_ATOMS: atom_id res chain seq x y z
N MET A 1 3.22 6.51 -59.32
CA MET A 1 2.14 5.91 -58.49
C MET A 1 2.73 5.14 -57.31
N TYR A 2 3.46 5.80 -56.40
CA TYR A 2 4.06 5.17 -55.20
C TYR A 2 3.84 5.97 -53.90
N GLY A 3 3.23 7.17 -53.96
CA GLY A 3 3.03 8.04 -52.78
C GLY A 3 1.73 7.82 -52.00
N TYR A 4 0.73 7.13 -52.58
CA TYR A 4 -0.56 6.92 -51.91
C TYR A 4 -0.58 5.71 -50.95
N ARG A 5 0.40 4.80 -51.05
CA ARG A 5 0.48 3.63 -50.14
C ARG A 5 1.09 3.97 -48.78
N THR A 6 1.98 4.96 -48.70
CA THR A 6 2.60 5.40 -47.44
C THR A 6 1.64 6.24 -46.59
N ALA A 7 0.77 7.04 -47.21
CA ALA A 7 -0.22 7.85 -46.50
C ALA A 7 -1.32 7.00 -45.82
N LEU A 8 -1.69 5.87 -46.40
CA LEU A 8 -2.69 4.96 -45.81
C LEU A 8 -2.14 4.12 -44.65
N ALA A 9 -0.82 3.85 -44.61
CA ALA A 9 -0.19 3.15 -43.49
C ALA A 9 -0.11 4.02 -42.22
N ILE A 10 0.08 5.34 -42.38
CA ILE A 10 0.13 6.27 -41.24
C ILE A 10 -1.27 6.49 -40.64
N LEU A 11 -2.32 6.56 -41.47
CA LEU A 11 -3.71 6.70 -41.00
C LEU A 11 -4.25 5.43 -40.30
N GLY A 12 -3.78 4.25 -40.69
CA GLY A 12 -4.15 2.98 -40.03
C GLY A 12 -3.59 2.84 -38.61
N LEU A 13 -2.41 3.41 -38.33
CA LEU A 13 -1.79 3.40 -37.01
C LEU A 13 -2.47 4.34 -36.00
N TRP A 14 -3.18 5.38 -36.47
CA TRP A 14 -3.91 6.30 -35.59
C TRP A 14 -5.26 5.76 -35.11
N LEU A 15 -5.86 4.79 -35.81
CA LEU A 15 -7.16 4.22 -35.44
C LEU A 15 -7.05 3.05 -34.44
N ALA A 16 -5.87 2.46 -34.26
CA ALA A 16 -5.62 1.45 -33.23
C ALA A 16 -5.24 2.06 -31.86
N ALA A 17 -5.02 3.37 -31.78
CA ALA A 17 -4.64 4.08 -30.55
C ALA A 17 -5.84 4.56 -29.71
N CYS A 18 -7.08 4.22 -30.10
CA CYS A 18 -8.31 4.73 -29.45
C CYS A 18 -8.87 3.82 -28.34
N SER A 19 -8.17 2.76 -27.92
CA SER A 19 -8.42 2.15 -26.61
C SER A 19 -7.46 2.76 -25.59
N SER A 20 -7.62 4.06 -25.29
CA SER A 20 -6.72 4.81 -24.39
C SER A 20 -6.88 4.47 -22.91
N GLY A 21 -7.66 3.44 -22.59
CA GLY A 21 -7.93 3.00 -21.22
C GLY A 21 -7.10 1.77 -20.83
N VAL A 22 -6.53 1.79 -19.64
CA VAL A 22 -5.94 0.60 -19.00
C VAL A 22 -7.05 -0.36 -18.59
N LYS A 23 -6.91 -1.63 -18.95
CA LYS A 23 -7.91 -2.65 -18.58
C LYS A 23 -7.89 -2.89 -17.09
N GLN A 24 -9.03 -3.31 -16.55
CA GLN A 24 -9.17 -3.56 -15.11
C GLN A 24 -8.18 -4.64 -14.62
N GLU A 25 -8.00 -5.71 -15.41
CA GLU A 25 -7.08 -6.81 -15.08
C GLU A 25 -5.60 -6.43 -15.15
N ASP A 26 -5.26 -5.40 -15.91
CA ASP A 26 -3.87 -4.95 -16.11
C ASP A 26 -3.49 -3.81 -15.15
N PHE A 27 -4.47 -3.18 -14.49
CA PHE A 27 -4.28 -1.96 -13.71
C PHE A 27 -3.27 -2.11 -12.58
N ASP A 28 -3.28 -3.22 -11.82
CA ASP A 28 -2.36 -3.41 -10.69
C ASP A 28 -0.88 -3.48 -11.17
N ALA A 29 -0.64 -4.10 -12.32
CA ALA A 29 0.68 -4.16 -12.94
C ALA A 29 1.14 -2.78 -13.43
N GLU A 30 0.25 -2.06 -14.11
CA GLU A 30 0.50 -0.70 -14.60
C GLU A 30 0.68 0.32 -13.47
N LEU A 31 -0.02 0.15 -12.34
CA LEU A 31 0.20 0.95 -11.14
C LEU A 31 1.57 0.68 -10.53
N ALA A 32 1.97 -0.59 -10.42
CA ALA A 32 3.30 -0.94 -9.93
C ALA A 32 4.40 -0.34 -10.81
N GLU A 33 4.23 -0.38 -12.12
CA GLU A 33 5.12 0.28 -13.07
C GLU A 33 5.18 1.80 -12.85
N ALA A 34 4.04 2.49 -12.87
CA ALA A 34 4.00 3.94 -12.69
C ALA A 34 4.63 4.41 -11.35
N VAL A 35 4.41 3.65 -10.27
CA VAL A 35 5.02 3.93 -8.96
C VAL A 35 6.52 3.68 -8.97
N CYS A 36 6.98 2.60 -9.59
CA CYS A 36 8.39 2.25 -9.59
C CYS A 36 9.23 3.13 -10.51
N GLU A 37 8.71 3.50 -11.69
CA GLU A 37 9.30 4.56 -12.52
C GLU A 37 9.50 5.84 -11.69
N LYS A 38 8.48 6.20 -10.90
CA LYS A 38 8.53 7.37 -10.02
C LYS A 38 9.57 7.21 -8.90
N TYR A 39 9.65 6.05 -8.26
CA TYR A 39 10.62 5.79 -7.18
C TYR A 39 12.05 5.82 -7.68
N VAL A 40 12.33 5.24 -8.84
CA VAL A 40 13.66 5.30 -9.47
C VAL A 40 13.99 6.75 -9.85
N GLN A 41 13.06 7.47 -10.49
CA GLN A 41 13.25 8.89 -10.83
C GLN A 41 13.58 9.75 -9.61
N CYS A 42 12.96 9.47 -8.47
CA CYS A 42 13.15 10.21 -7.22
C CYS A 42 14.27 9.64 -6.33
N GLY A 43 15.03 8.64 -6.79
CA GLY A 43 16.18 8.08 -6.08
C GLY A 43 15.84 7.21 -4.86
N VAL A 44 14.57 6.80 -4.71
CA VAL A 44 14.09 5.95 -3.62
C VAL A 44 14.34 4.47 -3.90
N SER A 45 14.20 4.09 -5.16
CA SER A 45 14.43 2.73 -5.66
C SER A 45 15.76 2.68 -6.43
N HIS A 46 16.45 1.55 -6.30
CA HIS A 46 17.66 1.22 -7.05
C HIS A 46 17.32 0.68 -8.44
N ASP A 47 16.40 -0.29 -8.51
CA ASP A 47 16.07 -1.05 -9.71
C ASP A 47 14.56 -1.12 -9.93
N GLU A 48 14.13 -0.74 -11.14
CA GLU A 48 12.71 -0.63 -11.47
C GLU A 48 12.01 -1.99 -11.48
N ASP A 49 12.64 -3.02 -12.04
CA ASP A 49 12.05 -4.36 -12.16
C ASP A 49 11.87 -5.01 -10.78
N SER A 50 12.87 -4.86 -9.92
CA SER A 50 12.83 -5.34 -8.53
C SER A 50 11.79 -4.56 -7.73
N CYS A 51 11.69 -3.24 -7.90
CA CYS A 51 10.60 -2.45 -7.34
C CYS A 51 9.23 -2.97 -7.81
N LYS A 52 9.02 -3.24 -9.11
CA LYS A 52 7.72 -3.71 -9.64
C LYS A 52 7.30 -5.03 -8.97
N ARG A 53 8.23 -6.00 -8.91
CA ARG A 53 8.00 -7.28 -8.22
C ARG A 53 7.65 -7.05 -6.75
N ASN A 54 8.39 -6.18 -6.07
CA ASN A 54 8.19 -5.84 -4.67
C ASN A 54 6.82 -5.20 -4.40
N GLN A 55 6.38 -4.26 -5.25
CA GLN A 55 5.09 -3.60 -5.10
C GLN A 55 3.92 -4.58 -5.34
N LEU A 56 4.04 -5.45 -6.36
CA LEU A 56 3.04 -6.46 -6.68
C LEU A 56 2.92 -7.57 -5.63
N GLN A 57 3.99 -7.89 -4.91
CA GLN A 57 3.96 -8.84 -3.80
C GLN A 57 3.58 -8.18 -2.46
N GLY A 58 3.79 -6.86 -2.37
CA GLY A 58 3.53 -6.03 -1.21
C GLY A 58 2.20 -5.29 -1.29
N LEU A 59 2.28 -3.97 -1.18
CA LEU A 59 1.11 -3.10 -0.96
C LEU A 59 0.11 -3.17 -2.12
N ILE A 60 0.57 -3.15 -3.38
CA ILE A 60 -0.33 -3.20 -4.54
C ILE A 60 -0.97 -4.58 -4.67
N GLY A 61 -0.24 -5.67 -4.45
CA GLY A 61 -0.83 -7.01 -4.44
C GLY A 61 -1.92 -7.18 -3.37
N GLN A 62 -1.72 -6.56 -2.21
CA GLN A 62 -2.65 -6.66 -1.08
C GLN A 62 -3.84 -5.68 -1.18
N ARG A 63 -3.63 -4.50 -1.75
CA ARG A 63 -4.58 -3.37 -1.73
C ARG A 63 -4.95 -2.85 -3.12
N GLY A 64 -4.55 -3.54 -4.17
CA GLY A 64 -4.90 -3.23 -5.56
C GLY A 64 -6.36 -3.58 -5.89
N LEU A 65 -6.68 -3.64 -7.18
CA LEU A 65 -8.04 -3.93 -7.65
C LEU A 65 -8.47 -5.37 -7.45
N THR A 66 -7.52 -6.28 -7.22
CA THR A 66 -7.81 -7.68 -6.94
C THR A 66 -8.79 -7.86 -5.77
N GLN A 67 -8.76 -6.97 -4.77
CA GLN A 67 -9.67 -7.03 -3.61
C GLN A 67 -11.14 -6.73 -3.96
N TYR A 68 -11.41 -6.05 -5.09
CA TYR A 68 -12.77 -5.64 -5.50
C TYR A 68 -13.42 -6.61 -6.50
N ARG A 69 -12.82 -7.77 -6.74
CA ARG A 69 -13.27 -8.71 -7.78
C ARG A 69 -14.74 -9.10 -7.64
N GLU A 70 -15.18 -9.38 -6.42
CA GLU A 70 -16.57 -9.74 -6.16
C GLU A 70 -17.52 -8.54 -6.29
N ASP A 71 -17.10 -7.34 -5.88
CA ASP A 71 -17.90 -6.12 -6.07
C ASP A 71 -18.11 -5.79 -7.55
N PHE A 72 -17.09 -6.00 -8.38
CA PHE A 72 -17.21 -5.86 -9.83
C PHE A 72 -18.18 -6.89 -10.42
N ARG A 73 -18.09 -8.16 -9.98
CA ARG A 73 -18.99 -9.23 -10.44
C ARG A 73 -20.44 -8.99 -10.02
N ALA A 74 -20.64 -8.47 -8.82
CA ALA A 74 -21.95 -8.11 -8.28
C ALA A 74 -22.49 -6.78 -8.83
N GLY A 75 -21.70 -6.04 -9.63
CA GLY A 75 -22.10 -4.74 -10.17
C GLY A 75 -22.22 -3.63 -9.12
N ARG A 76 -21.58 -3.78 -7.97
CA ARG A 76 -21.60 -2.82 -6.85
C ARG A 76 -20.62 -1.67 -7.07
N ILE A 77 -19.59 -1.91 -7.89
CA ILE A 77 -18.59 -0.92 -8.28
C ILE A 77 -18.43 -0.97 -9.81
N ARG A 78 -18.31 0.20 -10.42
CA ARG A 78 -18.01 0.38 -11.84
C ARG A 78 -16.60 0.93 -12.03
N TYR A 79 -15.88 0.37 -12.99
CA TYR A 79 -14.54 0.76 -13.39
C TYR A 79 -14.56 1.76 -14.57
N ASP A 80 -13.80 2.84 -14.49
CA ASP A 80 -13.55 3.78 -15.59
C ASP A 80 -12.09 3.68 -16.08
N ALA A 81 -11.90 2.99 -17.20
CA ALA A 81 -10.59 2.75 -17.79
C ALA A 81 -9.85 4.04 -18.20
N THR A 82 -10.57 5.08 -18.60
CA THR A 82 -9.95 6.35 -19.03
C THR A 82 -9.46 7.13 -17.83
N ALA A 83 -10.28 7.20 -16.77
CA ALA A 83 -9.88 7.84 -15.52
C ALA A 83 -8.73 7.07 -14.82
N ALA A 84 -8.73 5.75 -14.93
CA ALA A 84 -7.63 4.91 -14.45
C ALA A 84 -6.31 5.24 -15.16
N SER A 85 -6.31 5.33 -16.50
CA SER A 85 -5.13 5.76 -17.27
C SER A 85 -4.67 7.16 -16.87
N ALA A 86 -5.60 8.11 -16.68
CA ALA A 86 -5.27 9.46 -16.27
C ALA A 86 -4.65 9.51 -14.86
N CYS A 87 -5.10 8.65 -13.94
CA CYS A 87 -4.49 8.48 -12.63
C CYS A 87 -3.05 7.98 -12.73
N LEU A 88 -2.81 6.92 -13.53
CA LEU A 88 -1.46 6.38 -13.73
C LEU A 88 -0.51 7.42 -14.32
N GLU A 89 -0.98 8.17 -15.32
CA GLU A 89 -0.19 9.25 -15.93
C GLU A 89 0.10 10.38 -14.94
N LYS A 90 -0.86 10.75 -14.10
CA LYS A 90 -0.65 11.72 -13.01
C LYS A 90 0.42 11.23 -12.04
N ILE A 91 0.46 9.94 -11.71
CA ILE A 91 1.51 9.35 -10.86
C ILE A 91 2.87 9.50 -11.55
N ARG A 92 3.01 9.03 -12.80
CA ARG A 92 4.25 9.08 -13.58
C ARG A 92 4.81 10.50 -13.71
N THR A 93 3.94 11.48 -13.97
CA THR A 93 4.33 12.86 -14.27
C THR A 93 4.36 13.80 -13.06
N SER A 94 3.93 13.34 -11.88
CA SER A 94 3.98 14.14 -10.65
C SER A 94 5.41 14.58 -10.29
N THR A 95 5.58 15.59 -9.43
CA THR A 95 6.91 15.96 -8.92
C THR A 95 7.36 14.98 -7.84
N CYS A 96 8.65 14.95 -7.53
CA CYS A 96 9.14 14.13 -6.42
C CYS A 96 8.63 14.63 -5.06
N ASP A 97 8.07 15.84 -4.95
CA ASP A 97 7.46 16.34 -3.70
C ASP A 97 6.11 15.69 -3.37
N VAL A 98 5.51 14.97 -4.33
CA VAL A 98 4.22 14.29 -4.16
C VAL A 98 4.47 12.80 -4.00
N TYR A 99 4.07 12.24 -2.85
CA TYR A 99 4.19 10.81 -2.61
C TYR A 99 3.20 10.04 -3.49
N PRO A 100 3.65 9.14 -4.39
CA PRO A 100 2.77 8.49 -5.36
C PRO A 100 1.78 7.52 -4.69
N LEU A 101 2.09 7.05 -3.49
CA LEU A 101 1.33 6.07 -2.72
C LEU A 101 0.84 6.63 -1.37
N HIS A 102 0.39 7.89 -1.36
CA HIS A 102 -0.09 8.55 -0.14
C HIS A 102 -1.11 7.71 0.62
N ALA A 103 -1.05 7.70 1.95
CA ALA A 103 -1.94 6.89 2.79
C ALA A 103 -3.42 7.10 2.43
N ARG A 104 -3.80 8.32 2.04
CA ARG A 104 -5.15 8.68 1.54
C ARG A 104 -5.57 7.94 0.27
N LEU A 105 -4.66 7.41 -0.53
CA LEU A 105 -4.95 6.55 -1.68
C LEU A 105 -5.35 5.14 -1.23
N PHE A 106 -4.76 4.62 -0.15
CA PHE A 106 -4.99 3.23 0.29
C PHE A 106 -6.01 3.06 1.41
N THR A 107 -6.23 4.08 2.24
CA THR A 107 -7.24 4.00 3.32
C THR A 107 -8.65 3.75 2.77
N PRO A 108 -9.16 4.50 1.77
CA PRO A 108 -10.40 4.12 1.08
C PRO A 108 -10.18 2.99 0.06
N GLY A 109 -8.93 2.81 -0.36
CA GLY A 109 -8.48 1.86 -1.37
C GLY A 109 -8.27 2.49 -2.74
N VAL A 110 -7.44 1.83 -3.55
CA VAL A 110 -6.95 2.37 -4.82
C VAL A 110 -8.11 2.59 -5.78
N GLY A 111 -8.18 3.78 -6.38
CA GLY A 111 -9.20 4.15 -7.34
C GLY A 111 -10.43 4.87 -6.78
N MET A 112 -10.51 5.03 -5.46
CA MET A 112 -11.65 5.70 -4.78
C MET A 112 -11.30 7.10 -4.26
N SER A 113 -10.00 7.36 -4.07
CA SER A 113 -9.46 8.64 -3.64
C SER A 113 -9.74 9.78 -4.63
N VAL A 114 -9.87 11.00 -4.13
CA VAL A 114 -10.13 12.21 -4.96
C VAL A 114 -9.04 12.41 -6.02
N ASP A 115 -7.78 12.12 -5.67
CA ASP A 115 -6.63 12.30 -6.55
C ASP A 115 -6.58 11.33 -7.72
N CYS A 116 -7.20 10.16 -7.56
CA CYS A 116 -7.19 9.03 -8.48
C CYS A 116 -8.58 8.38 -8.55
N ARG A 117 -9.57 9.21 -8.85
CA ARG A 117 -10.98 8.92 -9.17
C ARG A 117 -11.24 7.97 -10.34
N PHE A 118 -11.30 6.65 -10.19
CA PHE A 118 -11.73 5.79 -11.31
C PHE A 118 -12.64 4.60 -10.96
N LEU A 119 -12.90 4.37 -9.68
CA LEU A 119 -13.94 3.44 -9.20
C LEU A 119 -15.15 4.24 -8.71
N PHE A 120 -16.33 3.78 -9.12
CA PHE A 120 -17.60 4.43 -8.76
C PHE A 120 -18.54 3.40 -8.16
N GLY A 121 -18.97 3.64 -6.93
CA GLY A 121 -19.96 2.82 -6.28
C GLY A 121 -21.35 3.00 -6.88
N GLU A 122 -22.09 1.91 -6.98
CA GLU A 122 -23.44 1.83 -7.54
C GLU A 122 -24.50 1.47 -6.47
N VAL A 123 -24.09 1.32 -5.21
CA VAL A 123 -24.99 1.06 -4.07
C VAL A 123 -25.66 2.35 -3.61
N GLU A 124 -27.00 2.32 -3.54
CA GLU A 124 -27.83 3.45 -3.16
C GLU A 124 -27.76 3.78 -1.65
N ASP A 125 -28.11 5.01 -1.28
CA ASP A 125 -28.19 5.40 0.12
C ASP A 125 -29.21 4.55 0.90
N GLY A 126 -28.81 4.08 2.07
CA GLY A 126 -29.60 3.20 2.93
C GLY A 126 -29.37 1.71 2.69
N GLU A 127 -28.79 1.32 1.55
CA GLU A 127 -28.49 -0.07 1.24
C GLU A 127 -27.22 -0.55 1.97
N PRO A 128 -27.09 -1.86 2.25
CA PRO A 128 -25.90 -2.43 2.87
C PRO A 128 -24.65 -2.25 2.00
N CYS A 129 -23.50 -2.01 2.63
CA CYS A 129 -22.19 -1.88 1.97
C CYS A 129 -21.09 -2.51 2.82
N HIS A 130 -19.99 -2.97 2.20
CA HIS A 130 -18.79 -3.41 2.95
C HIS A 130 -17.75 -2.29 3.01
N GLY A 131 -17.55 -1.60 1.90
CA GLY A 131 -16.61 -0.50 1.77
C GLY A 131 -17.26 0.79 1.32
N SER A 132 -16.63 1.93 1.66
CA SER A 132 -17.09 3.24 1.17
C SER A 132 -17.00 3.41 -0.34
N GLY A 133 -16.26 2.52 -1.02
CA GLY A 133 -16.17 2.46 -2.47
C GLY A 133 -17.40 1.96 -3.21
N GLU A 134 -18.26 1.20 -2.53
CA GLU A 134 -19.48 0.65 -3.12
C GLU A 134 -20.61 1.70 -3.18
N CYS A 135 -20.52 2.72 -2.32
CA CYS A 135 -21.53 3.77 -2.26
C CYS A 135 -21.35 4.80 -3.39
N GLY A 136 -22.46 5.41 -3.80
CA GLY A 136 -22.44 6.50 -4.78
C GLY A 136 -21.49 7.64 -4.40
N ALA A 137 -21.12 8.47 -5.38
CA ALA A 137 -20.06 9.49 -5.26
C ALA A 137 -20.23 10.51 -4.12
N ARG A 138 -21.45 10.70 -3.59
CA ARG A 138 -21.75 11.63 -2.48
C ARG A 138 -21.93 10.93 -1.14
N SER A 139 -21.67 9.64 -1.11
CA SER A 139 -21.98 8.77 0.00
C SER A 139 -20.74 7.98 0.40
N ALA A 140 -20.79 7.43 1.60
CA ALA A 140 -19.76 6.55 2.12
C ALA A 140 -20.42 5.48 2.98
N CYS A 141 -19.71 4.38 3.17
CA CYS A 141 -20.19 3.31 4.02
C CYS A 141 -19.97 3.71 5.47
N THR A 142 -20.99 3.54 6.31
CA THR A 142 -20.88 3.81 7.76
C THR A 142 -19.95 2.86 8.48
N SER A 143 -19.52 1.78 7.82
CA SER A 143 -18.58 0.82 8.40
C SER A 143 -17.26 1.50 8.75
N GLU A 144 -16.84 1.37 10.01
CA GLU A 144 -15.58 1.94 10.51
C GLU A 144 -14.39 1.01 10.28
N ASN A 145 -14.64 -0.26 10.00
CA ASN A 145 -13.60 -1.24 9.74
C ASN A 145 -13.91 -2.02 8.46
N LEU A 146 -12.87 -2.51 7.80
CA LEU A 146 -12.99 -3.26 6.54
C LEU A 146 -13.72 -4.62 6.70
N PHE A 147 -14.14 -4.94 7.92
CA PHE A 147 -14.64 -6.26 8.32
C PHE A 147 -16.07 -6.18 8.90
N SER A 148 -16.70 -5.01 8.87
CA SER A 148 -18.10 -4.83 9.25
C SER A 148 -18.86 -4.32 8.04
N CYS A 149 -20.17 -4.56 8.02
CA CYS A 149 -21.03 -3.87 7.08
C CYS A 149 -21.44 -2.53 7.64
N GLY A 150 -21.65 -1.60 6.73
CA GLY A 150 -22.37 -0.38 7.00
C GLY A 150 -23.61 -0.31 6.14
N THR A 151 -24.19 0.88 6.15
CA THR A 151 -25.13 1.32 5.13
C THR A 151 -24.51 2.48 4.39
N CYS A 152 -24.81 2.62 3.11
CA CYS A 152 -24.41 3.81 2.38
C CYS A 152 -25.16 5.01 2.94
N GLN A 153 -24.43 6.03 3.36
CA GLN A 153 -25.00 7.27 3.86
C GLN A 153 -24.35 8.47 3.18
N PRO A 154 -25.12 9.57 2.99
CA PRO A 154 -24.56 10.82 2.53
C PRO A 154 -23.39 11.27 3.40
N ARG A 155 -22.36 11.78 2.73
CA ARG A 155 -21.22 12.41 3.39
C ARG A 155 -21.65 13.64 4.20
N ARG A 156 -20.85 13.97 5.21
CA ARG A 156 -21.08 15.03 6.18
C ARG A 156 -20.22 16.23 5.82
N ALA A 157 -20.89 17.38 5.66
CA ALA A 157 -20.26 18.66 5.40
C ALA A 157 -19.43 19.14 6.60
N GLU A 158 -18.64 20.19 6.37
CA GLU A 158 -17.85 20.86 7.41
C GLU A 158 -18.71 21.27 8.62
N GLY A 159 -18.20 21.00 9.83
CA GLY A 159 -18.86 21.30 11.10
C GLY A 159 -19.89 20.26 11.55
N MET A 160 -20.25 19.29 10.70
CA MET A 160 -21.19 18.23 11.08
C MET A 160 -20.49 17.09 11.82
N THR A 161 -21.21 16.49 12.77
CA THR A 161 -20.76 15.29 13.46
C THR A 161 -20.74 14.09 12.51
N SER A 162 -19.71 13.27 12.63
CA SER A 162 -19.53 12.03 11.89
C SER A 162 -19.19 10.89 12.84
N ALA A 163 -19.60 9.67 12.49
CA ALA A 163 -19.18 8.47 13.20
C ALA A 163 -17.80 7.99 12.72
N SER A 164 -17.49 8.21 11.44
CA SER A 164 -16.26 7.71 10.82
C SER A 164 -15.54 8.78 9.99
N PRO A 165 -14.24 8.58 9.72
CA PRO A 165 -13.51 9.42 8.77
C PRO A 165 -14.03 9.36 7.34
N SER A 166 -14.50 8.18 6.91
CA SER A 166 -14.99 7.95 5.55
C SER A 166 -16.25 8.74 5.24
N LEU A 167 -17.05 9.07 6.25
CA LEU A 167 -18.30 9.82 6.12
C LEU A 167 -18.10 11.33 5.96
N CYS A 168 -16.89 11.87 6.08
CA CYS A 168 -16.69 13.29 5.78
C CYS A 168 -16.72 13.56 4.27
N GLU A 169 -17.19 14.75 3.86
CA GLU A 169 -17.05 15.21 2.49
C GLU A 169 -15.58 15.21 2.04
N GLU A 170 -15.38 15.06 0.75
CA GLU A 170 -14.04 15.00 0.16
C GLU A 170 -13.21 16.25 0.47
N GLY A 171 -11.95 16.03 0.82
CA GLY A 171 -11.05 17.10 1.23
C GLY A 171 -11.19 17.51 2.70
N LEU A 172 -12.20 17.02 3.42
CA LEU A 172 -12.31 17.20 4.87
C LEU A 172 -11.57 16.08 5.63
N VAL A 173 -11.22 16.37 6.87
CA VAL A 173 -10.63 15.43 7.83
C VAL A 173 -11.57 15.22 9.00
N TYR A 174 -11.45 14.06 9.63
CA TYR A 174 -12.19 13.70 10.83
C TYR A 174 -11.38 14.02 12.08
N SER A 175 -11.93 14.85 12.96
CA SER A 175 -11.31 15.20 14.23
C SER A 175 -12.38 15.45 15.27
N GLN A 176 -12.25 14.81 16.44
CA GLN A 176 -13.23 14.90 17.54
C GLN A 176 -14.67 14.61 17.08
N SER A 177 -14.85 13.58 16.24
CA SER A 177 -16.15 13.21 15.67
C SER A 177 -16.82 14.30 14.83
N ILE A 178 -16.06 15.27 14.30
CA ILE A 178 -16.56 16.36 13.44
C ILE A 178 -15.73 16.39 12.15
N CYS A 179 -16.42 16.62 11.03
CA CYS A 179 -15.75 16.87 9.75
C CYS A 179 -15.26 18.32 9.69
N ARG A 180 -13.97 18.51 9.45
CA ARG A 180 -13.32 19.83 9.43
C ARG A 180 -12.40 19.94 8.23
N LYS A 181 -12.00 21.17 7.90
CA LYS A 181 -10.89 21.36 6.96
C LYS A 181 -9.60 20.73 7.51
N PRO A 182 -8.70 20.26 6.62
CA PRO A 182 -7.38 19.82 7.04
C PRO A 182 -6.66 20.93 7.80
N LEU A 183 -5.83 20.53 8.77
CA LEU A 183 -5.12 21.44 9.65
C LEU A 183 -3.92 22.08 8.95
N ALA A 184 -3.83 23.39 9.03
CA ALA A 184 -2.74 24.19 8.48
C ALA A 184 -1.43 24.00 9.26
N GLU A 185 -0.33 24.48 8.67
CA GLU A 185 0.99 24.45 9.31
C GLU A 185 0.98 25.17 10.67
N GLY A 186 1.50 24.49 11.69
CA GLY A 186 1.55 24.93 13.08
C GLY A 186 0.31 24.57 13.91
N GLU A 187 -0.81 24.13 13.31
CA GLU A 187 -2.00 23.74 14.07
C GLU A 187 -1.81 22.40 14.82
N SER A 188 -2.52 22.24 15.94
CA SER A 188 -2.41 21.04 16.79
C SER A 188 -3.15 19.86 16.16
N CYS A 189 -2.43 18.76 15.93
CA CYS A 189 -2.98 17.48 15.49
C CYS A 189 -3.11 16.46 16.63
N ALA A 190 -2.96 16.86 17.89
CA ALA A 190 -3.06 15.97 19.05
C ALA A 190 -4.41 15.21 19.14
N ASP A 191 -5.50 15.87 18.73
CA ASP A 191 -6.87 15.38 18.92
C ASP A 191 -7.39 14.52 17.76
N SER A 192 -6.58 14.23 16.73
CA SER A 192 -7.02 13.38 15.62
C SER A 192 -7.03 11.89 15.97
N GLY A 193 -6.30 11.47 17.01
CA GLY A 193 -6.10 10.06 17.34
C GLY A 193 -5.42 9.25 16.22
N ALA A 194 -4.94 9.91 15.17
CA ALA A 194 -4.39 9.31 13.98
C ALA A 194 -2.91 9.68 13.86
N SER A 195 -2.06 8.68 13.67
CA SER A 195 -0.64 8.86 13.32
C SER A 195 -0.49 9.18 11.82
N GLY A 196 0.47 10.03 11.48
CA GLY A 196 0.85 10.33 10.08
C GLY A 196 0.14 11.55 9.45
N HIS A 197 -0.37 11.41 8.23
CA HIS A 197 -0.78 12.52 7.34
C HIS A 197 -2.24 13.02 7.51
N VAL A 198 -3.00 12.45 8.44
CA VAL A 198 -4.45 12.71 8.58
C VAL A 198 -4.69 13.26 9.98
N PRO A 199 -4.34 14.53 10.20
CA PRO A 199 -5.35 15.54 9.86
C PRO A 199 -4.83 16.76 9.09
N CYS A 200 -3.55 16.79 8.70
CA CYS A 200 -2.93 18.00 8.16
C CYS A 200 -3.28 18.27 6.69
N GLU A 201 -3.09 19.52 6.24
CA GLU A 201 -3.15 19.88 4.82
C GLU A 201 -2.20 19.03 3.97
N GLN A 202 -2.47 18.94 2.66
CA GLN A 202 -1.66 18.16 1.74
C GLN A 202 -0.20 18.63 1.76
N GLY A 203 0.73 17.68 1.84
CA GLY A 203 2.16 17.98 1.96
C GLY A 203 2.62 18.29 3.39
N LEU A 204 1.73 18.26 4.38
CA LEU A 204 2.08 18.34 5.79
C LEU A 204 1.98 16.95 6.46
N ILE A 205 2.65 16.82 7.60
CA ILE A 205 2.62 15.66 8.49
C ILE A 205 2.25 16.11 9.91
N CYS A 206 1.58 15.23 10.66
CA CYS A 206 1.44 15.41 12.09
C CYS A 206 2.72 14.93 12.77
N ASP A 207 3.51 15.88 13.28
CA ASP A 207 4.70 15.58 14.06
C ASP A 207 4.29 14.96 15.40
N LEU A 208 4.75 13.74 15.69
CA LEU A 208 4.29 12.99 16.87
C LEU A 208 4.80 13.58 18.19
N ASP A 209 5.95 14.28 18.17
CA ASP A 209 6.57 14.83 19.37
C ASP A 209 5.94 16.15 19.79
N THR A 210 5.71 17.04 18.82
CA THR A 210 5.10 18.36 19.03
C THR A 210 3.58 18.34 18.88
N GLN A 211 3.03 17.26 18.33
CA GLN A 211 1.62 17.11 17.96
C GLN A 211 1.11 18.28 17.12
N ARG A 212 1.93 18.74 16.17
CA ARG A 212 1.58 19.84 15.26
C ARG A 212 1.79 19.46 13.81
N CYS A 213 0.94 20.03 12.96
CA CYS A 213 1.10 19.93 11.52
C CYS A 213 2.31 20.73 11.07
N ARG A 214 3.23 20.11 10.36
CA ARG A 214 4.41 20.78 9.79
C ARG A 214 4.77 20.18 8.45
N ARG A 215 5.65 20.87 7.72
CA ARG A 215 6.26 20.29 6.53
C ARG A 215 7.19 19.13 6.92
N PRO A 216 7.27 18.10 6.07
CA PRO A 216 8.35 17.15 6.15
C PRO A 216 9.70 17.86 6.12
N THR A 217 10.63 17.36 6.91
CA THR A 217 11.99 17.87 7.03
C THR A 217 12.69 17.74 5.68
N ALA A 218 13.29 18.85 5.22
CA ALA A 218 13.94 18.93 3.92
C ALA A 218 15.33 18.28 3.95
N GLN A 219 15.92 18.09 2.76
CA GLN A 219 17.26 17.53 2.67
C GLN A 219 18.30 18.39 3.40
N GLY A 220 19.14 17.73 4.22
CA GLY A 220 20.20 18.34 5.01
C GLY A 220 19.74 18.93 6.35
N GLU A 221 18.44 19.01 6.60
CA GLU A 221 17.92 19.41 7.91
C GLU A 221 18.04 18.26 8.92
N ALA A 222 18.09 18.64 10.20
CA ALA A 222 18.28 17.69 11.29
C ALA A 222 17.06 16.78 11.50
N CYS A 223 17.33 15.53 11.87
CA CYS A 223 16.33 14.55 12.23
C CYS A 223 16.78 13.73 13.44
N GLU A 224 15.84 13.34 14.30
CA GLU A 224 16.15 12.60 15.54
C GLU A 224 15.93 11.09 15.41
N SER A 225 15.05 10.66 14.51
CA SER A 225 14.74 9.26 14.27
C SER A 225 14.25 9.07 12.83
N TRP A 226 14.03 7.85 12.40
CA TRP A 226 13.41 7.58 11.10
C TRP A 226 11.93 7.97 11.04
N TRP A 227 11.25 8.13 12.19
CA TRP A 227 9.92 8.72 12.26
C TRP A 227 9.93 10.25 12.16
N SER A 228 11.11 10.88 12.08
CA SER A 228 11.32 12.34 12.17
C SER A 228 10.66 13.15 11.05
N GLY A 229 9.83 12.52 10.22
CA GLY A 229 9.08 13.23 9.21
C GLY A 229 9.99 13.79 8.13
N CYS A 230 11.09 13.11 7.79
CA CYS A 230 11.79 13.43 6.55
C CYS A 230 10.80 13.36 5.39
N HIS A 231 11.05 14.16 4.36
CA HIS A 231 10.33 14.03 3.10
C HIS A 231 10.39 12.57 2.59
N TRP A 232 9.35 12.06 1.92
CA TRP A 232 9.22 10.63 1.60
C TRP A 232 10.33 10.06 0.70
N THR A 233 11.05 10.94 0.00
CA THR A 233 12.23 10.58 -0.81
C THR A 233 13.53 10.55 -0.01
N LEU A 234 13.48 10.77 1.30
CA LEU A 234 14.63 10.95 2.18
C LEU A 234 14.49 10.02 3.40
N THR A 235 15.64 9.61 3.93
CA THR A 235 15.77 8.84 5.18
C THR A 235 16.61 9.63 6.17
N CYS A 236 16.35 9.48 7.46
CA CYS A 236 17.20 10.05 8.50
C CYS A 236 18.52 9.28 8.58
N ILE A 237 19.60 9.87 8.08
CA ILE A 237 20.93 9.27 8.02
C ILE A 237 21.90 10.17 8.78
N ASP A 238 22.55 9.61 9.79
CA ASP A 238 23.51 10.34 10.64
C ASP A 238 22.93 11.66 11.21
N GLY A 239 21.65 11.63 11.60
CA GLY A 239 20.94 12.76 12.20
C GLY A 239 20.52 13.86 11.22
N THR A 240 20.57 13.61 9.90
CA THR A 240 20.06 14.54 8.88
C THR A 240 19.23 13.82 7.82
N CYS A 241 18.23 14.49 7.25
CA CYS A 241 17.44 13.92 6.16
C CYS A 241 18.27 13.90 4.87
N GLN A 242 18.55 12.71 4.34
CA GLN A 242 19.37 12.52 3.14
C GLN A 242 18.69 11.52 2.20
N PRO A 243 19.00 11.56 0.89
CA PRO A 243 18.57 10.50 -0.02
C PRO A 243 19.07 9.13 0.47
N PRO A 244 18.28 8.06 0.28
CA PRO A 244 18.75 6.71 0.55
C PRO A 244 20.04 6.41 -0.24
N ARG A 245 20.93 5.64 0.38
CA ARG A 245 22.24 5.32 -0.16
C ARG A 245 22.11 4.27 -1.26
N GLY A 246 22.70 4.55 -2.42
CA GLY A 246 22.74 3.61 -3.55
C GLY A 246 23.71 2.45 -3.30
N GLU A 247 23.78 1.53 -4.27
CA GLU A 247 24.64 0.35 -4.20
C GLU A 247 26.11 0.70 -3.95
N GLY A 248 26.76 -0.07 -3.07
CA GLY A 248 28.18 0.08 -2.73
C GLY A 248 28.52 1.26 -1.81
N ALA A 249 27.58 2.19 -1.58
CA ALA A 249 27.73 3.26 -0.62
C ALA A 249 27.82 2.70 0.80
N GLY A 250 28.61 3.37 1.66
CA GLY A 250 28.77 2.94 3.05
C GLY A 250 27.43 2.99 3.80
N CYS A 251 27.19 2.13 4.78
CA CYS A 251 25.97 2.13 5.60
C CYS A 251 26.30 1.69 7.02
N THR A 252 25.39 1.92 7.96
CA THR A 252 25.45 1.34 9.30
C THR A 252 24.14 0.61 9.59
N SER A 253 24.22 -0.55 10.25
CA SER A 253 23.03 -1.23 10.76
C SER A 253 22.76 -0.78 12.19
N GLU A 254 21.52 -0.37 12.44
CA GLU A 254 21.08 -0.07 13.80
C GLU A 254 21.02 -1.35 14.65
N PRO A 255 21.15 -1.26 15.98
CA PRO A 255 20.94 -2.40 16.85
C PRO A 255 19.52 -2.98 16.69
N ARG A 256 19.40 -4.31 16.59
CA ARG A 256 18.16 -5.10 16.34
C ARG A 256 16.95 -4.87 17.26
N ASN A 257 17.02 -3.93 18.21
CA ASN A 257 15.93 -3.65 19.14
C ASN A 257 14.85 -2.73 18.55
N THR A 258 15.03 -2.22 17.32
CA THR A 258 14.01 -1.46 16.60
C THR A 258 13.05 -2.42 15.88
N SER A 259 11.76 -2.08 15.88
CA SER A 259 10.66 -2.94 15.42
C SER A 259 10.89 -3.47 13.98
N PRO A 260 10.74 -4.79 13.73
CA PRO A 260 11.04 -5.41 12.43
C PRO A 260 10.10 -4.99 11.28
N VAL A 261 9.03 -4.26 11.55
CA VAL A 261 7.91 -4.09 10.60
C VAL A 261 8.17 -3.03 9.53
N LEU A 262 9.12 -2.13 9.73
CA LEU A 262 9.44 -1.09 8.76
C LEU A 262 10.92 -1.24 8.39
N ASP A 263 11.19 -1.40 7.11
CA ASP A 263 12.50 -1.56 6.52
C ASP A 263 13.25 -0.22 6.65
N LEU A 264 14.12 -0.11 7.66
CA LEU A 264 14.84 1.12 8.04
C LEU A 264 16.22 1.17 7.41
N SER A 265 16.39 0.55 6.24
CA SER A 265 17.70 0.56 5.61
C SER A 265 18.05 2.00 5.22
N GLN A 266 19.30 2.39 5.50
CA GLN A 266 19.87 3.62 4.95
C GLN A 266 20.02 3.53 3.43
N CYS A 267 19.69 2.39 2.83
CA CYS A 267 19.88 2.05 1.44
C CYS A 267 18.57 2.23 0.66
N GLN A 268 18.64 2.23 -0.65
CA GLN A 268 17.44 2.17 -1.51
C GLN A 268 16.65 0.87 -1.26
N GLN A 269 15.35 0.83 -1.60
CA GLN A 269 14.40 -0.23 -1.18
C GLN A 269 14.75 -1.67 -1.62
N GLU A 270 15.54 -1.81 -2.68
CA GLU A 270 16.01 -3.09 -3.23
C GLU A 270 17.44 -3.44 -2.76
N LEU A 271 17.94 -2.71 -1.77
CA LEU A 271 19.27 -2.89 -1.20
C LEU A 271 19.16 -3.07 0.32
N PHE A 272 20.05 -3.88 0.88
CA PHE A 272 20.23 -4.01 2.33
C PHE A 272 21.62 -3.55 2.76
N CYS A 273 21.76 -3.21 4.04
CA CYS A 273 23.07 -2.87 4.61
C CYS A 273 23.80 -4.14 5.08
N ASP A 274 24.96 -4.46 4.48
CA ASP A 274 25.73 -5.66 4.84
C ASP A 274 26.46 -5.56 6.19
N ALA A 275 26.34 -4.42 6.89
CA ALA A 275 26.98 -4.16 8.17
C ALA A 275 26.52 -5.11 9.29
N GLU A 276 27.46 -5.60 10.09
CA GLU A 276 27.15 -6.15 11.41
C GLU A 276 26.68 -5.02 12.36
N PRO A 277 25.81 -5.30 13.36
CA PRO A 277 25.31 -4.28 14.28
C PRO A 277 26.42 -3.45 14.91
N GLY A 278 26.38 -2.13 14.68
CA GLY A 278 27.38 -1.18 15.19
C GLY A 278 28.70 -1.11 14.40
N ALA A 279 28.82 -1.82 13.27
CA ALA A 279 29.95 -1.73 12.35
C ALA A 279 29.58 -0.93 11.09
N PRO A 280 30.56 -0.36 10.36
CA PRO A 280 30.33 0.14 9.02
C PRO A 280 30.20 -1.04 8.03
N GLY A 281 29.30 -0.89 7.07
CA GLY A 281 29.10 -1.82 5.95
C GLY A 281 28.86 -1.06 4.65
N LYS A 282 28.24 -1.72 3.68
CA LYS A 282 27.85 -1.21 2.38
C LYS A 282 26.44 -1.66 1.99
N CYS A 283 25.75 -0.81 1.24
CA CYS A 283 24.50 -1.17 0.60
C CYS A 283 24.77 -2.20 -0.51
N ARG A 284 24.05 -3.32 -0.48
CA ARG A 284 24.14 -4.41 -1.47
C ARG A 284 22.76 -4.85 -1.90
N GLU A 285 22.67 -5.43 -3.10
CA GLU A 285 21.46 -6.09 -3.57
C GLU A 285 20.96 -7.14 -2.57
N LEU A 286 19.65 -7.29 -2.48
CA LEU A 286 19.02 -8.34 -1.70
C LEU A 286 19.52 -9.74 -2.11
N LEU A 287 19.57 -10.63 -1.13
CA LEU A 287 20.10 -11.98 -1.26
C LEU A 287 19.11 -12.91 -1.95
N ASP A 288 19.62 -13.68 -2.91
CA ASP A 288 18.89 -14.74 -3.61
C ASP A 288 18.59 -15.96 -2.74
N GLU A 289 17.71 -16.84 -3.24
CA GLU A 289 17.41 -18.13 -2.61
C GLU A 289 18.68 -18.98 -2.40
N GLY A 290 18.83 -19.53 -1.19
CA GLY A 290 19.98 -20.33 -0.77
C GLY A 290 21.13 -19.54 -0.16
N ALA A 291 21.12 -18.21 -0.24
CA ALA A 291 22.14 -17.36 0.39
C ALA A 291 22.00 -17.32 1.93
N SER A 292 23.11 -17.07 2.63
CA SER A 292 23.11 -16.98 4.09
C SER A 292 22.70 -15.59 4.57
N CYS A 293 21.61 -15.51 5.32
CA CYS A 293 21.02 -14.27 5.80
C CYS A 293 21.10 -14.12 7.31
N ARG A 294 21.15 -12.87 7.79
CA ARG A 294 21.02 -12.54 9.21
C ARG A 294 19.59 -12.24 9.63
N ASP A 295 18.73 -11.84 8.72
CA ASP A 295 17.30 -11.67 8.93
C ASP A 295 16.60 -11.65 7.57
N PHE A 296 15.28 -11.50 7.57
CA PHE A 296 14.48 -11.53 6.35
C PHE A 296 14.67 -10.29 5.46
N GLN A 297 15.18 -9.17 5.99
CA GLN A 297 15.39 -7.93 5.23
C GLN A 297 16.58 -8.04 4.30
N GLU A 298 17.50 -8.99 4.56
CA GLU A 298 18.60 -9.26 3.64
C GLU A 298 18.16 -10.06 2.42
N CYS A 299 17.05 -10.78 2.50
CA CYS A 299 16.59 -11.61 1.40
C CYS A 299 15.71 -10.81 0.43
N ASP A 300 15.64 -11.23 -0.83
CA ASP A 300 14.65 -10.70 -1.78
C ASP A 300 13.23 -10.78 -1.17
N ARG A 301 12.33 -9.83 -1.46
CA ARG A 301 11.03 -9.71 -0.76
C ARG A 301 10.09 -10.90 -0.95
N SER A 302 10.37 -11.77 -1.92
CA SER A 302 9.66 -13.04 -2.13
C SER A 302 10.17 -14.19 -1.23
N LEU A 303 11.24 -13.93 -0.47
CA LEU A 303 11.95 -14.88 0.35
C LEU A 303 11.83 -14.51 1.85
N TYR A 304 12.14 -15.48 2.71
CA TYR A 304 12.30 -15.28 4.14
C TYR A 304 13.60 -15.93 4.62
N CYS A 305 14.12 -15.48 5.76
CA CYS A 305 15.34 -16.04 6.33
C CYS A 305 15.03 -17.23 7.23
N ASP A 306 15.13 -18.45 6.69
CA ASP A 306 14.85 -19.70 7.40
C ASP A 306 15.99 -20.06 8.37
N GLY A 307 15.63 -20.56 9.56
CA GLY A 307 16.60 -20.96 10.58
C GLY A 307 17.37 -19.81 11.25
N TYR A 308 16.97 -18.56 11.01
CA TYR A 308 17.48 -17.41 11.74
C TYR A 308 16.96 -17.40 13.18
N ASP A 309 17.85 -17.13 14.13
CA ASP A 309 17.52 -16.90 15.54
C ASP A 309 18.04 -15.52 15.98
N PRO A 310 17.15 -14.57 16.33
CA PRO A 310 17.56 -13.22 16.72
C PRO A 310 18.37 -13.20 18.03
N SER A 311 18.28 -14.25 18.85
CA SER A 311 18.98 -14.36 20.13
C SER A 311 20.40 -14.94 20.01
N SER A 312 20.77 -15.47 18.84
CA SER A 312 22.09 -16.03 18.57
C SER A 312 22.77 -15.38 17.36
N ALA A 313 24.06 -15.67 17.18
CA ALA A 313 24.81 -15.28 15.98
C ALA A 313 24.55 -16.25 14.79
N GLN A 314 23.58 -17.18 14.93
CA GLN A 314 23.26 -18.14 13.89
C GLN A 314 22.62 -17.42 12.71
N ARG A 315 23.25 -17.57 11.54
CA ARG A 315 22.69 -17.11 10.26
C ARG A 315 21.68 -18.14 9.76
N GLY A 316 20.62 -17.65 9.14
CA GLY A 316 19.67 -18.45 8.40
C GLY A 316 20.08 -18.60 6.94
N THR A 317 19.13 -19.10 6.14
CA THR A 317 19.22 -19.22 4.70
C THR A 317 17.99 -18.61 4.05
N CYS A 318 18.16 -17.75 3.05
CA CYS A 318 17.05 -17.20 2.28
C CYS A 318 16.32 -18.33 1.57
N ARG A 319 15.02 -18.47 1.80
CA ARG A 319 14.15 -19.47 1.18
C ARG A 319 12.92 -18.81 0.61
N ARG A 320 12.45 -19.29 -0.54
CA ARG A 320 11.20 -18.80 -1.11
C ARG A 320 10.00 -19.17 -0.24
N LEU A 321 9.04 -18.27 -0.15
CA LEU A 321 7.74 -18.57 0.40
C LEU A 321 7.06 -19.67 -0.43
N ALA A 322 6.30 -20.54 0.22
CA ALA A 322 5.52 -21.56 -0.47
C ALA A 322 4.40 -20.90 -1.29
N GLY A 323 4.38 -21.23 -2.58
CA GLY A 323 3.38 -20.76 -3.53
C GLY A 323 2.06 -21.52 -3.39
N GLN A 324 1.04 -21.10 -4.14
CA GLN A 324 -0.26 -21.77 -4.14
C GLN A 324 -0.11 -23.26 -4.48
N ASP A 325 -0.81 -24.11 -3.74
CA ASP A 325 -0.83 -25.57 -3.84
C ASP A 325 0.48 -26.27 -3.49
N GLU A 326 1.53 -25.54 -3.08
CA GLU A 326 2.77 -26.13 -2.60
C GLU A 326 2.70 -26.52 -1.11
N ASP A 327 3.51 -27.50 -0.71
CA ASP A 327 3.64 -27.92 0.69
C ASP A 327 4.15 -26.78 1.59
N CYS A 328 3.47 -26.61 2.73
CA CYS A 328 3.74 -25.61 3.75
C CYS A 328 4.07 -26.20 5.12
N THR A 329 4.45 -27.48 5.18
CA THR A 329 4.80 -28.15 6.43
C THR A 329 6.08 -27.56 7.03
N GLU A 330 7.04 -27.22 6.18
CA GLU A 330 8.35 -26.66 6.56
C GLU A 330 8.57 -25.23 6.03
N ARG A 331 7.56 -24.62 5.40
CA ARG A 331 7.70 -23.32 4.73
C ARG A 331 6.51 -22.41 5.04
N LEU A 332 6.80 -21.12 5.17
CA LEU A 332 5.78 -20.09 5.25
C LEU A 332 5.12 -19.88 3.89
N CYS A 333 3.80 -19.78 3.87
CA CYS A 333 3.06 -19.42 2.67
C CYS A 333 3.26 -17.93 2.34
N GLY A 334 3.10 -17.58 1.06
CA GLY A 334 3.04 -16.18 0.63
C GLY A 334 1.98 -15.36 1.40
N ASN A 335 2.14 -14.03 1.48
CA ASN A 335 1.29 -13.14 2.29
C ASN A 335 -0.22 -13.26 1.99
N LEU A 336 -0.58 -13.60 0.74
CA LEU A 336 -1.96 -13.76 0.28
C LEU A 336 -2.52 -15.18 0.46
N LEU A 337 -1.71 -16.07 1.02
CA LEU A 337 -2.00 -17.48 1.19
C LEU A 337 -2.02 -17.84 2.69
N HIS A 338 -2.69 -18.93 3.03
CA HIS A 338 -2.59 -19.58 4.33
C HIS A 338 -2.22 -21.04 4.14
N CYS A 339 -1.58 -21.64 5.14
CA CYS A 339 -1.31 -23.08 5.14
C CYS A 339 -2.58 -23.82 5.56
N SER A 340 -3.18 -24.60 4.65
CA SER A 340 -4.35 -25.43 4.95
C SER A 340 -4.00 -26.48 6.00
N GLU A 341 -4.82 -26.60 7.04
CA GLU A 341 -4.63 -27.61 8.09
C GLU A 341 -4.97 -29.03 7.56
N THR A 342 -5.77 -29.12 6.49
CA THR A 342 -6.22 -30.40 5.91
C THR A 342 -5.28 -30.93 4.84
N SER A 343 -4.86 -30.09 3.89
CA SER A 343 -4.01 -30.53 2.77
C SER A 343 -2.51 -30.34 3.02
N HIS A 344 -2.13 -29.56 4.04
CA HIS A 344 -0.77 -29.09 4.24
C HIS A 344 -0.19 -28.37 3.02
N THR A 345 -1.05 -27.74 2.21
CA THR A 345 -0.65 -26.91 1.08
C THR A 345 -1.08 -25.46 1.27
N CYS A 346 -0.35 -24.52 0.68
CA CYS A 346 -0.74 -23.12 0.70
C CYS A 346 -1.96 -22.89 -0.19
N GLN A 347 -3.04 -22.38 0.41
CA GLN A 347 -4.28 -22.06 -0.28
C GLN A 347 -4.52 -20.55 -0.27
N PRO A 348 -5.25 -20.00 -1.24
CA PRO A 348 -5.65 -18.59 -1.21
C PRO A 348 -6.41 -18.27 0.07
N ARG A 349 -6.08 -17.13 0.69
CA ARG A 349 -6.88 -16.64 1.82
C ARG A 349 -8.30 -16.33 1.34
N ARG A 350 -9.25 -16.73 2.17
CA ARG A 350 -10.68 -16.51 1.98
C ARG A 350 -11.02 -15.05 2.23
N GLN A 351 -11.75 -14.46 1.29
CA GLN A 351 -12.21 -13.09 1.32
C GLN A 351 -13.38 -12.93 2.30
N PHE A 352 -13.74 -11.68 2.58
CA PHE A 352 -14.92 -11.37 3.37
C PHE A 352 -16.19 -12.04 2.78
N GLY A 353 -17.02 -12.63 3.64
CA GLY A 353 -18.25 -13.35 3.28
C GLY A 353 -18.04 -14.81 2.84
N GLU A 354 -16.82 -15.23 2.48
CA GLU A 354 -16.56 -16.61 2.06
C GLU A 354 -16.63 -17.59 3.24
N PRO A 355 -17.10 -18.83 3.03
CA PRO A 355 -17.21 -19.83 4.10
C PRO A 355 -15.82 -20.16 4.67
N CYS A 356 -15.70 -20.42 5.97
CA CYS A 356 -14.43 -20.71 6.67
C CYS A 356 -14.55 -21.74 7.80
N ALA A 357 -15.72 -22.37 7.96
CA ALA A 357 -16.03 -23.22 9.11
C ALA A 357 -15.02 -24.37 9.32
N ASP A 358 -14.40 -24.84 8.26
CA ASP A 358 -13.39 -25.88 8.22
C ASP A 358 -11.98 -25.38 8.55
N GLU A 359 -11.67 -24.10 8.35
CA GLU A 359 -10.32 -23.53 8.54
C GLU A 359 -10.37 -22.08 9.03
N PRO A 360 -10.41 -21.84 10.36
CA PRO A 360 -10.58 -20.49 10.90
C PRO A 360 -9.48 -19.47 10.53
N LYS A 361 -8.28 -19.95 10.21
CA LYS A 361 -7.12 -19.12 9.80
C LYS A 361 -7.11 -18.78 8.31
N ALA A 362 -8.05 -19.33 7.55
CA ALA A 362 -8.10 -19.16 6.11
C ALA A 362 -8.44 -17.73 5.68
N CYS A 363 -9.04 -16.93 6.57
CA CYS A 363 -9.50 -15.61 6.20
C CYS A 363 -8.34 -14.61 5.93
N VAL A 364 -8.61 -13.58 5.11
CA VAL A 364 -7.66 -12.50 4.81
C VAL A 364 -7.16 -11.79 6.08
N LEU A 365 -5.94 -11.27 6.07
CA LEU A 365 -5.33 -10.63 7.24
C LEU A 365 -6.25 -9.54 7.84
N GLY A 366 -6.49 -9.63 9.15
CA GLY A 366 -7.38 -8.74 9.90
C GLY A 366 -8.84 -9.20 10.00
N THR A 367 -9.27 -10.20 9.22
CA THR A 367 -10.56 -10.88 9.43
C THR A 367 -10.42 -12.12 10.32
N THR A 368 -11.54 -12.59 10.83
CA THR A 368 -11.63 -13.86 11.59
C THR A 368 -12.79 -14.69 11.07
N CYS A 369 -12.70 -16.01 11.20
CA CYS A 369 -13.81 -16.88 10.90
C CYS A 369 -14.89 -16.80 12.00
N ALA A 370 -16.03 -16.19 11.70
CA ALA A 370 -17.16 -16.05 12.62
C ALA A 370 -18.40 -16.68 12.00
N GLN A 371 -19.08 -17.56 12.75
CA GLN A 371 -20.29 -18.26 12.30
C GLN A 371 -20.11 -19.04 10.98
N GLY A 372 -18.88 -19.47 10.69
CA GLY A 372 -18.56 -20.25 9.49
C GLY A 372 -18.34 -19.41 8.23
N THR A 373 -18.26 -18.08 8.33
CA THR A 373 -17.88 -17.17 7.23
C THR A 373 -16.77 -16.21 7.66
N CYS A 374 -15.89 -15.85 6.73
CA CYS A 374 -14.86 -14.87 6.98
C CYS A 374 -15.48 -13.49 7.14
N GLY A 375 -15.31 -12.89 8.30
CA GLY A 375 -15.88 -11.59 8.62
C GLY A 375 -15.09 -10.86 9.68
N GLY A 376 -15.56 -9.67 10.03
CA GLY A 376 -15.16 -9.05 11.28
C GLY A 376 -15.92 -9.67 12.44
N SER A 377 -15.78 -9.05 13.60
CA SER A 377 -16.52 -9.45 14.80
C SER A 377 -18.05 -9.28 14.67
N ASP A 378 -18.55 -8.69 13.59
CA ASP A 378 -19.98 -8.41 13.37
C ASP A 378 -20.59 -9.34 12.31
N SER A 379 -21.60 -10.12 12.71
CA SER A 379 -22.19 -11.20 11.90
C SER A 379 -23.42 -10.77 11.10
N SER A 380 -23.81 -9.50 11.09
CA SER A 380 -25.05 -9.04 10.44
C SER A 380 -24.95 -8.92 8.91
N CYS A 381 -23.85 -9.35 8.30
CA CYS A 381 -23.54 -9.21 6.89
C CYS A 381 -23.82 -10.50 6.13
N HIS A 382 -24.97 -10.60 5.46
CA HIS A 382 -25.15 -11.57 4.39
C HIS A 382 -25.56 -10.84 3.11
N PRO A 383 -24.96 -11.20 1.95
CA PRO A 383 -25.36 -10.68 0.65
C PRO A 383 -26.79 -11.10 0.28
#